data_AF-A0A920AB18-F1
#
_entry.id   AF-A0A920AB18-F1
#
_cell.length_a   1.000
_cell.length_b   1.000
_cell.length_c   1.000
_cell.angle_alpha   90.00
_cell.angle_beta   90.00
_cell.angle_gamma   90.00
#
_symmetry.space_group_name_H-M   'P 1'
#
loop_
_entity.id
_entity.type
_entity.pdbx_description
1 polymer ?
#
loop_
_entity_poly.entity_id
_entity_poly.type
_entity_poly.pdbx_seq_one_letter_code
_entity_poly.pdbx_strand_id
1 'polypeptide(L)'
;MFRYERPQKGRKRQFCQAGIELIGDSSINADIEVIQIATLILKELDIQAELQINFIGDLESLDGYRKYLRDYLKEYKSSTDEKLYSRLIRNPLRAMDSKDANIKELMKNEKKYLNSSQQIN
;
A
#
# COMPACT_ATOMS: atom_id res chain seq x y z
N MET A 1 17.32 10.20 8.94
CA MET A 1 16.04 10.64 8.35
C MET A 1 15.28 11.54 9.32
N PHE A 2 14.65 12.61 8.80
CA PHE A 2 13.79 13.51 9.56
C PHE A 2 12.38 13.51 8.99
N ARG A 3 11.34 13.42 9.84
CA ARG A 3 9.92 13.48 9.42
C ARG A 3 9.14 14.36 10.38
N TYR A 4 8.43 15.35 9.85
CA TYR A 4 7.54 16.21 10.64
C TYR A 4 6.15 15.58 10.74
N GLU A 5 5.94 14.79 11.79
CA GLU A 5 4.68 14.07 12.03
C GLU A 5 4.14 14.32 13.44
N ARG A 6 2.86 13.97 13.65
CA ARG A 6 2.23 13.99 14.98
C ARG A 6 2.95 13.00 15.92
N PRO A 7 3.21 13.37 17.18
CA PRO A 7 3.80 12.46 18.16
C PRO A 7 2.93 11.21 18.33
N GLN A 8 3.54 10.03 18.24
CA GLN A 8 2.90 8.74 18.43
C GLN A 8 3.97 7.72 18.84
N LYS A 9 3.59 6.69 19.58
CA LYS A 9 4.51 5.64 20.04
C LYS A 9 5.22 5.01 18.84
N GLY A 10 6.55 4.91 18.93
CA GLY A 10 7.39 4.28 17.90
C GLY A 10 7.74 5.14 16.67
N ARG A 11 7.18 6.35 16.51
CA ARG A 11 7.52 7.24 15.37
C ARG A 11 8.21 8.50 15.85
N LYS A 12 9.53 8.53 15.64
CA LYS A 12 10.42 9.64 16.02
C LYS A 12 10.49 10.68 14.90
N ARG A 13 10.68 11.96 15.26
CA ARG A 13 10.94 13.04 14.29
C ARG A 13 12.33 12.94 13.64
N GLN A 14 13.26 12.27 14.31
CA GLN A 14 14.58 11.91 13.81
C GLN A 14 14.82 10.43 14.07
N PHE A 15 15.23 9.69 13.06
CA PHE A 15 15.55 8.26 13.14
C PHE A 15 16.57 7.85 12.09
N CYS A 16 17.24 6.72 12.31
CA CYS A 16 18.16 6.13 11.34
C CYS A 16 17.41 5.06 10.54
N GLN A 17 17.67 5.00 9.23
CA GLN A 17 17.12 4.00 8.34
C GLN A 17 18.26 3.50 7.46
N ALA A 18 18.33 2.19 7.27
CA ALA A 18 19.13 1.55 6.24
C ALA A 18 18.19 1.13 5.09
N GLY A 19 18.70 1.12 3.86
CA GLY A 19 17.95 0.75 2.67
C GLY A 19 18.89 0.21 1.60
N ILE A 20 18.33 -0.59 0.69
CA ILE A 20 19.02 -1.19 -0.46
C ILE A 20 18.18 -0.88 -1.69
N GLU A 21 18.82 -0.47 -2.78
CA GLU A 21 18.20 -0.23 -4.07
C GLU A 21 18.96 -1.01 -5.13
N LEU A 22 18.25 -1.89 -5.86
CA LEU A 22 18.78 -2.59 -7.03
C LEU A 22 18.20 -1.89 -8.26
N ILE A 23 19.05 -1.19 -9.01
CA ILE A 23 18.66 -0.34 -10.14
C ILE A 23 19.18 -0.98 -11.43
N GLY A 24 18.30 -1.12 -12.42
CA GLY A 24 18.67 -1.53 -13.78
C GLY A 24 18.27 -2.95 -14.18
N ASP A 25 17.78 -3.77 -13.24
CA ASP A 25 17.19 -5.08 -13.53
C ASP A 25 15.70 -5.07 -13.15
N SER A 26 14.83 -5.40 -14.11
CA SER A 26 13.38 -5.49 -13.93
C SER A 26 12.89 -6.94 -13.78
N SER A 27 13.79 -7.88 -13.56
CA SER A 27 13.46 -9.29 -13.39
C SER A 27 12.93 -9.57 -11.99
N ILE A 28 12.09 -10.61 -11.89
CA ILE A 28 11.62 -11.13 -10.60
C ILE A 28 12.77 -11.57 -9.67
N ASN A 29 13.92 -11.93 -10.24
CA ASN A 29 15.10 -12.33 -9.47
C ASN A 29 15.67 -11.14 -8.70
N ALA A 30 15.65 -9.94 -9.27
CA ALA A 30 16.07 -8.72 -8.59
C ALA A 30 15.19 -8.43 -7.35
N ASP A 31 13.87 -8.58 -7.47
CA ASP A 31 12.95 -8.44 -6.34
C ASP A 31 13.24 -9.47 -5.23
N ILE A 32 13.44 -10.73 -5.62
CA ILE A 32 13.78 -11.83 -4.70
C ILE A 32 15.10 -11.54 -3.97
N GLU A 33 16.12 -11.07 -4.68
CA GLU A 33 17.43 -10.75 -4.11
C GLU A 33 17.32 -9.68 -3.01
N VAL A 34 16.60 -8.58 -3.27
CA VAL A 34 16.38 -7.52 -2.27
C VAL A 34 15.67 -8.06 -1.03
N ILE A 35 14.65 -8.92 -1.21
CA ILE A 35 13.93 -9.57 -0.10
C ILE A 35 14.85 -10.52 0.69
N GLN A 36 15.70 -11.28 -0.01
CA GLN A 36 16.65 -12.21 0.61
C GLN A 36 17.66 -11.47 1.48
N ILE A 37 18.20 -10.35 1.00
CA ILE A 37 19.15 -9.55 1.78
C ILE A 37 18.48 -9.00 3.05
N ALA A 38 17.26 -8.47 2.94
CA ALA A 38 16.50 -7.99 4.11
C ALA A 38 16.24 -9.13 5.12
N THR A 39 15.85 -10.31 4.63
CA THR A 39 15.62 -11.50 5.47
C THR A 39 16.90 -11.96 6.16
N LEU A 40 18.03 -11.96 5.45
CA LEU A 40 19.33 -12.32 6.00
C LEU A 40 19.75 -11.35 7.11
N ILE A 41 19.60 -10.04 6.91
CA ILE A 41 19.89 -9.04 7.95
C ILE A 41 19.05 -9.27 9.21
N LEU A 42 17.74 -9.52 9.06
CA LEU A 42 16.87 -9.79 10.21
C LEU A 42 17.27 -11.07 10.94
N LYS A 43 17.67 -12.10 10.19
CA LYS A 43 18.16 -13.37 10.75
C LYS A 43 19.46 -13.17 11.55
N GLU A 44 20.44 -12.45 11.00
CA GLU A 44 21.71 -12.17 11.68
C GLU A 44 21.55 -11.30 12.95
N LEU A 45 20.43 -10.58 13.05
CA LEU A 45 20.05 -9.80 14.23
C LEU A 45 19.15 -10.56 15.22
N ASP A 46 18.89 -11.86 14.97
CA ASP A 46 17.96 -12.70 15.74
C ASP A 46 16.53 -12.12 15.84
N ILE A 47 16.09 -11.39 14.81
CA ILE A 47 14.75 -10.80 14.76
C ILE A 47 13.81 -11.74 13.99
N GLN A 48 12.78 -12.24 14.67
CA GLN A 48 11.69 -12.97 14.02
C GLN A 48 10.71 -11.98 13.37
N ALA A 49 10.40 -12.23 12.09
CA ALA A 49 9.47 -11.42 11.31
C ALA A 49 8.65 -12.30 10.35
N GLU A 50 7.49 -11.80 9.96
CA GLU A 50 6.63 -12.40 8.95
C GLU A 50 6.72 -11.57 7.66
N LEU A 51 6.99 -12.24 6.53
CA LEU A 51 7.06 -11.60 5.23
C LEU A 51 5.66 -11.49 4.61
N GLN A 52 5.24 -10.25 4.36
CA GLN A 52 3.98 -9.94 3.67
C GLN A 52 4.31 -9.33 2.31
N ILE A 53 3.91 -10.00 1.22
CA ILE A 53 4.15 -9.54 -0.16
C ILE A 53 2.81 -9.15 -0.79
N ASN A 54 2.84 -8.07 -1.59
CA ASN A 54 1.72 -7.64 -2.41
C ASN A 54 2.21 -7.22 -3.79
N PHE A 55 1.33 -7.27 -4.79
CA PHE A 55 1.59 -6.81 -6.15
C PHE A 55 0.51 -5.81 -6.57
N ILE A 56 0.92 -4.61 -6.97
CA ILE A 56 0.01 -3.51 -7.33
C ILE A 56 -0.40 -3.58 -8.82
N GLY A 57 0.26 -4.42 -9.62
CA GLY A 57 0.06 -4.49 -11.06
C GLY A 57 0.94 -3.53 -11.83
N ASP A 58 0.77 -3.55 -13.15
CA ASP A 58 1.32 -2.55 -14.06
C ASP A 58 0.52 -1.22 -13.98
N LEU A 59 1.00 -0.21 -14.71
CA LEU A 59 0.37 1.11 -14.73
C LEU A 59 -1.07 1.08 -15.24
N GLU A 60 -1.37 0.24 -16.24
CA GLU A 60 -2.70 0.15 -16.84
C GLU A 60 -3.71 -0.45 -15.85
N SER A 61 -3.34 -1.57 -15.23
CA SER A 61 -4.13 -2.24 -14.20
C SER A 61 -4.35 -1.33 -12.99
N LEU A 62 -3.31 -0.62 -12.57
CA LEU A 62 -3.37 0.31 -11.45
C LEU A 62 -4.30 1.50 -11.72
N ASP A 63 -4.26 2.06 -12.92
CA ASP A 63 -5.11 3.18 -13.30
C ASP A 63 -6.57 2.75 -13.49
N GLY A 64 -6.81 1.56 -14.05
CA GLY A 64 -8.12 0.92 -14.06
C GLY A 64 -8.69 0.76 -12.66
N TYR A 65 -7.89 0.22 -11.74
CA TYR A 65 -8.31 0.02 -10.35
C TYR A 65 -8.56 1.34 -9.62
N ARG A 66 -7.71 2.35 -9.82
CA ARG A 66 -7.93 3.71 -9.27
C ARG A 66 -9.24 4.32 -9.76
N LYS A 67 -9.58 4.14 -11.03
CA LYS A 67 -10.84 4.62 -11.59
C LYS A 67 -12.03 3.93 -10.92
N TYR A 68 -11.99 2.60 -10.87
CA TYR A 68 -13.00 1.79 -10.19
C TYR A 68 -13.21 2.23 -8.74
N LEU A 69 -12.13 2.31 -7.94
CA LEU A 69 -12.23 2.72 -6.54
C LEU A 69 -12.76 4.14 -6.40
N ARG A 70 -12.38 5.06 -7.29
CA ARG A 70 -12.90 6.43 -7.24
C ARG A 70 -14.40 6.45 -7.46
N ASP A 71 -14.90 5.66 -8.40
CA ASP A 71 -16.34 5.56 -8.67
C ASP A 71 -17.08 4.88 -7.51
N TYR A 72 -16.52 3.80 -6.95
CA TYR A 72 -17.05 3.11 -5.77
C TYR A 72 -17.14 4.04 -4.54
N LEU A 73 -16.13 4.88 -4.32
CA LEU A 73 -16.09 5.82 -3.19
C LEU A 73 -17.02 7.03 -3.36
N LYS A 74 -17.45 7.38 -4.59
CA LYS A 74 -18.37 8.52 -4.82
C LYS A 74 -19.72 8.32 -4.14
N GLU A 75 -20.21 7.09 -4.08
CA GLU A 75 -21.47 6.73 -3.42
C GLU A 75 -21.46 7.05 -1.93
N TYR A 76 -20.27 7.22 -1.34
CA TYR A 76 -20.04 7.41 0.08
C TYR A 76 -19.73 8.86 0.50
N LYS A 77 -19.91 9.83 -0.42
CA LYS A 77 -19.64 11.25 -0.13
C LYS A 77 -20.49 11.80 1.02
N SER A 78 -21.76 11.39 1.12
CA SER A 78 -22.71 11.92 2.10
C SER A 78 -22.47 11.41 3.53
N SER A 79 -21.80 10.27 3.68
CA SER A 79 -21.55 9.57 4.95
C SER A 79 -20.13 9.75 5.50
N THR A 80 -19.34 10.67 4.93
CA THR A 80 -17.92 10.84 5.24
C THR A 80 -17.55 12.31 5.49
N ASP A 81 -16.60 12.54 6.41
CA ASP A 81 -15.96 13.84 6.58
C ASP A 81 -15.38 14.37 5.26
N GLU A 82 -15.65 15.63 4.93
CA GLU A 82 -15.31 16.23 3.64
C GLU A 82 -13.79 16.22 3.37
N LYS A 83 -12.99 16.40 4.42
CA LYS A 83 -11.51 16.38 4.33
C LYS A 83 -10.98 14.97 4.13
N LEU A 84 -11.59 13.95 4.73
CA LEU A 84 -11.28 12.56 4.44
C LEU A 84 -11.68 12.20 3.00
N TYR A 85 -12.91 12.53 2.60
CA TYR A 85 -13.42 12.25 1.25
C TYR A 85 -12.53 12.86 0.15
N SER A 86 -12.17 14.14 0.26
CA SER A 86 -11.31 14.80 -0.72
C SER A 86 -9.90 14.20 -0.80
N ARG A 87 -9.36 13.65 0.30
CA ARG A 87 -8.10 12.90 0.28
C ARG A 87 -8.23 11.56 -0.43
N LEU A 88 -9.34 10.86 -0.23
CA LEU A 88 -9.62 9.57 -0.84
C LEU A 88 -9.86 9.72 -2.35
N ILE A 89 -10.65 10.69 -2.80
CA ILE A 89 -10.88 10.89 -4.24
C ILE A 89 -9.58 11.24 -4.99
N ARG A 90 -8.68 11.99 -4.34
CA ARG A 90 -7.37 12.32 -4.91
C ARG A 90 -6.45 11.10 -5.02
N ASN A 91 -6.44 10.22 -4.02
CA ASN A 91 -5.71 8.95 -4.07
C ASN A 91 -6.57 7.83 -3.45
N PRO A 92 -7.37 7.13 -4.28
CA PRO A 92 -8.38 6.20 -3.80
C PRO A 92 -7.82 4.95 -3.15
N LEU A 93 -6.58 4.56 -3.47
CA LEU A 93 -5.88 3.44 -2.83
C LEU A 93 -5.74 3.63 -1.33
N ARG A 94 -5.73 4.88 -0.84
CA ARG A 94 -5.67 5.18 0.60
C ARG A 94 -6.90 4.71 1.37
N ALA A 95 -7.99 4.35 0.69
CA ALA A 95 -9.15 3.75 1.33
C ALA A 95 -8.78 2.39 1.97
N MET A 96 -7.86 1.63 1.36
CA MET A 96 -7.40 0.32 1.86
C MET A 96 -6.67 0.45 3.20
N ASP A 97 -5.93 1.55 3.41
CA ASP A 97 -5.19 1.82 4.65
C ASP A 97 -5.95 2.75 5.62
N SER A 98 -7.22 3.05 5.34
CA SER A 98 -7.98 4.00 6.14
C SER A 98 -8.19 3.46 7.56
N LYS A 99 -8.08 4.35 8.55
CA LYS A 99 -8.41 4.05 9.95
C LYS A 99 -9.87 4.33 10.29
N ASP A 100 -10.58 5.02 9.40
CA ASP A 100 -11.99 5.35 9.57
C ASP A 100 -12.85 4.08 9.51
N ALA A 101 -13.74 3.91 10.48
CA ALA A 101 -14.54 2.68 10.62
C ALA A 101 -15.49 2.47 9.44
N ASN A 102 -16.11 3.55 8.97
CA ASN A 102 -17.05 3.52 7.87
C ASN A 102 -16.35 3.13 6.56
N ILE A 103 -15.16 3.71 6.31
CA ILE A 103 -14.34 3.34 5.15
C ILE A 103 -13.85 1.89 5.25
N LYS A 104 -13.44 1.42 6.44
CA LYS A 104 -13.06 0.01 6.61
C LYS A 104 -14.20 -0.95 6.31
N GLU A 105 -15.41 -0.64 6.76
CA GLU A 105 -16.59 -1.45 6.48
C GLU A 105 -16.95 -1.42 5.00
N LEU A 106 -16.90 -0.25 4.37
CA LEU A 106 -17.09 -0.11 2.93
C LEU A 106 -16.08 -0.97 2.14
N MET A 107 -14.80 -0.91 2.50
CA MET A 107 -13.75 -1.67 1.82
C MET A 107 -13.84 -3.19 2.06
N LYS A 108 -14.53 -3.66 3.10
CA LYS A 108 -14.85 -5.10 3.24
C LYS A 108 -15.94 -5.55 2.28
N ASN A 109 -16.85 -4.65 1.94
CA ASN A 109 -17.95 -4.89 1.01
C ASN A 109 -17.57 -4.54 -0.44
N GLU A 110 -16.36 -4.03 -0.66
CA GLU A 110 -15.79 -3.84 -1.98
C GLU A 110 -15.70 -5.22 -2.64
N LYS A 111 -16.32 -5.33 -3.83
CA LYS A 111 -16.16 -6.52 -4.64
C LYS A 111 -14.76 -6.44 -5.23
N LYS A 112 -13.95 -7.48 -5.02
CA LYS A 112 -12.64 -7.63 -5.69
C LYS A 112 -12.80 -7.20 -7.14
N TYR A 113 -12.15 -6.10 -7.49
CA TYR A 113 -12.01 -5.68 -8.88
C TYR A 113 -11.16 -6.72 -9.60
N LEU A 114 -11.80 -7.76 -10.12
CA LEU A 114 -11.21 -8.63 -11.13
C LEU A 114 -11.40 -7.93 -12.46
N ASN A 115 -10.33 -7.31 -12.96
CA ASN A 115 -10.23 -7.13 -14.39
C ASN A 115 -10.24 -8.52 -15.03
N SER A 116 -11.17 -8.74 -15.95
CA SER A 116 -11.29 -9.90 -16.82
C SER A 116 -10.13 -10.05 -17.83
N SER A 117 -8.92 -9.67 -17.42
CA SER A 117 -7.68 -9.70 -18.20
C SER A 117 -6.51 -10.36 -17.44
N GLN A 118 -6.74 -10.92 -16.24
CA GLN A 118 -5.77 -11.76 -15.54
C GLN A 118 -6.32 -13.18 -15.26
N GLN A 119 -6.94 -13.78 -16.27
CA GLN A 119 -6.63 -15.16 -16.62
C GLN A 119 -5.47 -15.10 -17.62
N ILE A 120 -4.26 -14.96 -17.12
CA ILE A 120 -3.06 -15.30 -17.89
C ILE A 120 -2.37 -16.39 -17.09
N ASN A 121 -2.14 -17.49 -17.77
CA ASN A 121 -1.49 -18.72 -17.33
C ASN A 121 -0.15 -18.47 -16.62
#